data_AF-I6APH2-F1
#
_entry.id   AF-I6APH2-F1
#
_cell.length_a   1.000
_cell.length_b   1.000
_cell.length_c   1.000
_cell.angle_alpha   90.00
_cell.angle_beta   90.00
_cell.angle_gamma   90.00
#
_symmetry.space_group_name_H-M   'P 1'
#
loop_
_entity.id
_entity.type
_entity.pdbx_description
1 polymer ?
#
loop_
_entity_poly.entity_id
_entity_poly.type
_entity_poly.pdbx_seq_one_letter_code
_entity_poly.pdbx_strand_id
1 'polypeptide(L)' 'MTVLEIKNQMAGLKARDLKELHLHLIRLRHSTPEWKKATAKKIRAVQAGRFITSEAIEKRLSRRG' A
#
# COMPACT_ATOMS: atom_id res chain seq x y z
N MET A 1 -10.28 -8.66 -12.90
CA MET A 1 -9.16 -7.71 -12.86
C MET A 1 -8.08 -8.23 -11.95
N THR A 2 -6.91 -8.51 -12.52
CA THR A 2 -5.69 -8.87 -11.81
C THR A 2 -4.94 -7.62 -11.34
N VAL A 3 -4.03 -7.78 -10.37
CA VAL A 3 -3.19 -6.69 -9.85
C VAL A 3 -2.34 -6.03 -10.97
N LEU A 4 -1.93 -6.83 -11.96
CA LEU A 4 -1.14 -6.36 -13.10
C LEU A 4 -1.97 -5.49 -14.05
N GLU A 5 -3.22 -5.87 -14.31
CA GLU A 5 -4.13 -5.06 -15.13
C GLU A 5 -4.41 -3.69 -14.47
N ILE A 6 -4.60 -3.68 -13.15
CA ILE A 6 -4.80 -2.43 -12.39
C ILE A 6 -3.56 -1.55 -12.45
N LYS A 7 -2.36 -2.14 -12.31
CA LYS A 7 -1.09 -1.41 -12.42
C LYS A 7 -0.93 -0.79 -13.82
N ASN A 8 -1.26 -1.53 -14.88
CA ASN A 8 -1.18 -1.03 -16.25
C ASN A 8 -2.20 0.10 -16.51
N GLN A 9 -3.41 -0.02 -15.98
CA GLN A 9 -4.41 1.05 -16.08
C GLN A 9 -3.99 2.31 -15.32
N MET A 10 -3.40 2.15 -14.14
CA MET A 10 -2.87 3.28 -13.36
C MET A 10 -1.69 3.97 -14.04
N ALA A 11 -0.86 3.24 -14.78
CA ALA A 11 0.30 3.81 -15.49
C ALA A 11 -0.09 4.80 -16.59
N GLY A 12 -1.31 4.68 -17.14
CA GLY A 12 -1.85 5.60 -18.14
C GLY A 12 -2.54 6.85 -17.56
N LEU A 13 -2.68 6.96 -16.22
CA LEU A 13 -3.37 8.08 -15.58
C LEU A 13 -2.45 9.30 -15.44
N LYS A 14 -3.04 10.50 -15.57
CA LYS A 14 -2.31 11.74 -15.29
C LYS A 14 -2.07 11.87 -13.79
N ALA A 15 -1.04 12.62 -13.40
CA ALA A 15 -0.68 12.82 -11.99
C ALA A 15 -1.85 13.37 -11.13
N ARG A 16 -2.72 14.20 -11.72
CA ARG A 16 -3.93 14.70 -11.07
C ARG A 16 -4.92 13.58 -10.75
N ASP A 17 -5.18 12.72 -11.72
CA ASP A 17 -6.14 11.62 -11.59
C ASP A 17 -5.63 10.57 -10.59
N LEU A 18 -4.31 10.31 -10.60
CA LEU A 18 -3.65 9.48 -9.59
C LEU A 18 -3.80 10.05 -8.18
N LYS A 19 -3.68 11.38 -8.02
CA LYS A 19 -3.85 12.06 -6.73
C LYS A 19 -5.29 11.96 -6.24
N GLU A 20 -6.27 12.16 -7.11
CA GLU A 20 -7.69 12.02 -6.79
C GLU A 20 -8.05 10.57 -6.43
N LEU A 21 -7.55 9.60 -7.20
CA LEU A 21 -7.72 8.18 -6.91
C LEU A 21 -7.09 7.79 -5.58
N HIS A 22 -5.89 8.31 -5.27
CA HIS A 22 -5.23 8.08 -3.98
C HIS A 22 -6.06 8.64 -2.80
N LEU A 23 -6.60 9.86 -2.94
CA LEU A 23 -7.46 10.47 -1.92
C LEU A 23 -8.79 9.72 -1.75
N HIS A 24 -9.33 9.17 -2.84
CA HIS A 24 -10.52 8.33 -2.78
C HIS A 24 -10.24 7.01 -2.05
N LEU A 25 -9.13 6.35 -2.37
CA LEU A 25 -8.70 5.11 -1.70
C LEU A 25 -8.45 5.35 -0.22
N ILE A 26 -7.83 6.47 0.18
CA ILE A 26 -7.69 6.85 1.59
C ILE A 26 -9.06 7.01 2.24
N ARG A 27 -10.03 7.69 1.61
CA ARG A 27 -11.38 7.81 2.19
C ARG A 27 -12.06 6.44 2.36
N LEU A 28 -12.01 5.60 1.34
CA LEU A 28 -12.54 4.24 1.37
C LEU A 28 -11.90 3.39 2.48
N ARG A 29 -10.59 3.57 2.68
CA ARG A 29 -9.78 2.97 3.75
C ARG A 29 -10.33 3.29 5.14
N HIS A 30 -10.75 4.53 5.36
CA HIS A 30 -11.24 4.99 6.64
C HIS A 30 -12.72 4.64 6.88
N SER A 31 -13.51 4.53 5.81
CA SER A 31 -14.95 4.26 5.87
C SER A 31 -15.32 2.78 5.99
N THR A 32 -14.43 1.84 5.66
CA THR A 32 -14.75 0.40 5.70
C THR A 32 -14.18 -0.30 6.95
N PRO A 33 -15.02 -1.04 7.71
CA PRO A 33 -14.58 -1.73 8.94
C PRO A 33 -13.64 -2.91 8.65
N GLU A 34 -13.83 -3.59 7.52
CA GLU A 34 -12.99 -4.73 7.11
C GLU A 34 -11.56 -4.31 6.80
N TRP A 35 -11.36 -3.11 6.24
CA TRP A 35 -10.03 -2.57 6.02
C TRP A 35 -9.30 -2.30 7.35
N LYS A 36 -10.01 -1.78 8.36
CA LYS A 36 -9.42 -1.54 9.69
C LYS A 36 -8.95 -2.85 10.31
N LYS A 37 -9.75 -3.92 10.24
CA LYS A 37 -9.38 -5.25 10.74
C LYS A 37 -8.20 -5.85 9.97
N ALA A 38 -8.22 -5.80 8.64
CA ALA A 38 -7.15 -6.32 7.79
C ALA A 38 -5.82 -5.56 8.01
N THR A 39 -5.89 -4.23 8.14
CA THR A 39 -4.72 -3.39 8.42
C THR A 39 -4.18 -3.64 9.82
N ALA A 40 -5.04 -3.72 10.83
CA ALA A 40 -4.61 -4.03 12.20
C ALA A 40 -3.93 -5.41 12.25
N LYS A 41 -4.48 -6.42 11.56
CA LYS A 41 -3.85 -7.74 11.42
C LYS A 41 -2.50 -7.67 10.72
N LYS A 42 -2.37 -6.87 9.65
CA LYS A 42 -1.11 -6.67 8.93
C LYS A 42 -0.07 -5.93 9.77
N ILE A 43 -0.47 -4.88 10.49
CA ILE A 43 0.41 -4.14 11.42
C ILE A 43 0.90 -5.06 12.54
N ARG A 44 0.01 -5.84 13.16
CA ARG A 44 0.40 -6.82 14.19
C ARG A 44 1.35 -7.87 13.65
N ALA A 45 1.17 -8.32 12.40
CA ALA A 45 2.05 -9.28 11.77
C ALA A 45 3.43 -8.68 11.43
N VAL A 46 3.49 -7.40 11.02
CA VAL A 46 4.74 -6.66 10.87
C VAL A 46 5.45 -6.49 12.22
N GLN A 47 4.73 -6.07 13.26
CA GLN A 47 5.28 -5.91 14.62
C GLN A 47 5.77 -7.25 15.20
N ALA A 48 5.08 -8.34 14.90
CA ALA A 48 5.48 -9.70 15.28
C ALA A 48 6.64 -10.25 14.41
N GLY A 49 7.25 -9.43 13.54
CA GLY A 49 8.38 -9.81 12.70
C GLY A 49 8.04 -10.74 11.54
N ARG A 50 6.76 -11.00 11.27
CA ARG A 50 6.31 -11.90 10.18
C ARG A 50 6.34 -11.24 8.80
N PHE A 51 6.35 -9.91 8.74
CA PHE A 51 6.46 -9.15 7.49
C PHE A 51 7.43 -7.97 7.67
N ILE A 52 8.26 -7.71 6.66
CA ILE A 52 9.20 -6.58 6.64
C ILE A 52 8.55 -5.43 5.86
N THR A 53 8.63 -4.21 6.39
CA THR A 53 8.13 -3.01 5.68
C THR A 53 9.04 -2.64 4.53
N SER A 54 8.50 -2.02 3.48
CA SER A 54 9.28 -1.51 2.35
C SER A 54 10.41 -0.58 2.81
N GLU A 55 10.15 0.26 3.81
CA GLU A 55 11.15 1.15 4.41
C GLU A 55 12.30 0.40 5.10
N ALA A 56 12.01 -0.73 5.75
CA ALA A 56 13.04 -1.59 6.35
C ALA A 56 13.85 -2.35 5.29
N ILE A 57 13.25 -2.65 4.13
CA ILE A 57 13.94 -3.23 2.98
C ILE A 57 14.88 -2.18 2.35
N GLU A 58 14.41 -0.95 2.14
CA GLU A 58 15.23 0.17 1.66
C GLU A 58 16.40 0.49 2.60
N LYS A 59 16.17 0.51 3.92
CA LYS A 59 17.24 0.68 4.92
C LYS A 59 18.26 -0.45 4.91
N ARG A 60 17.87 -1.67 4.53
CA ARG A 60 18.81 -2.80 4.37
C ARG A 60 19.60 -2.72 3.07
N LEU A 61 18.96 -2.30 1.98
CA LEU A 61 19.60 -2.12 0.68
C LEU A 61 20.62 -0.98 0.70
N SER A 62 20.27 0.15 1.31
CA SER A 62 21.16 1.32 1.46
C SER A 62 22.38 1.09 2.38
N ARG A 63 22.36 0.07 3.24
CA ARG A 63 23.52 -0.34 4.05
C ARG A 63 24.43 -1.34 3.36
N ARG A 64 24.03 -1.85 2.19
CA ARG A 64 24.75 -2.89 1.42
C ARG A 64 25.46 -2.33 0.17
N GLY A 65 25.32 -1.04 -0.11
CA GLY A 65 26.11 -0.30 -1.09
C GLY A 65 27.01 0.69 -0.37
#